data_AF-A0A259RQ21-F1
#
_entry.id   AF-A0A259RQ21-F1
#
_cell.length_a   1.000
_cell.length_b   1.000
_cell.length_c   1.000
_cell.angle_alpha   90.00
_cell.angle_beta   90.00
_cell.angle_gamma   90.00
#
_symmetry.space_group_name_H-M   'P 1'
#
loop_
_entity.id
_entity.type
_entity.pdbx_description
1 polymer ?
#
loop_
_entity_poly.entity_id
_entity_poly.type
_entity_poly.pdbx_seq_one_letter_code
_entity_poly.pdbx_strand_id
1 'polypeptide(L)'
;MWGRGWGGGAKLWLITPNTLALLITAAWLLAPMQLTAVLYVIQRMESLASFFILAGLLLYWQGRMRLMAGQTGGWWRIWVGLIGGTLLATFAKESGVMLPVYAFLLEWLLLRGRTAAGFEPKFIVVFLLVLVLPGIAGLLYTLPSALNGSAYATRPFNLAERLWTEGRVMVDYLHWLIAPTPNALSLYHDDIALSTGWFAPWTTAAGWALIALLIGAALWLKNRAPLVALGVLWFFAGHLLVSTYIPLELVYEHRNYMPSIGVFIALFGLMFAWQPPDAERARVMRTLMMAGALALIALYAGFTALRAQAWGNPYRLAYFEATTHPDSPRANYELARVMLIMAPGTDSPLFQMGMSQMENTSKMPGASIQADQALIFMSAKNNLPIAADWWRRLRAKIERQPLSAEDVGALYTLIQCHTNGVCHYTPQDIAELGQTLRLALSRHPNNAGIVTLLANYSANVTHDFPLAYQLMQRAVALDPKKFSYWNNLVTLQIAAGKFSDARVGIERMGELNGKGIHDAEIAAARAALAKKEAEVGQ
;
A
#
# COMPACT_ATOMS: atom_id res chain seq x y z
N MET A 1 -23.74 -20.68 -20.94
CA MET A 1 -24.56 -20.28 -22.10
C MET A 1 -23.62 -20.12 -23.26
N TRP A 2 -23.75 -20.96 -24.27
CA TRP A 2 -23.43 -20.75 -25.68
C TRP A 2 -23.79 -22.07 -26.35
N GLY A 3 -24.95 -22.11 -26.99
CA GLY A 3 -25.48 -23.35 -27.54
C GLY A 3 -27.00 -23.34 -27.56
N ARG A 4 -27.52 -22.97 -28.73
CA ARG A 4 -28.83 -23.33 -29.30
C ARG A 4 -30.06 -22.89 -28.52
N GLY A 5 -30.80 -21.94 -29.12
CA GLY A 5 -32.19 -21.70 -28.74
C GLY A 5 -32.73 -20.31 -29.00
N TRP A 6 -32.27 -19.58 -30.01
CA TRP A 6 -33.00 -18.40 -30.53
C TRP A 6 -33.12 -18.55 -32.04
N GLY A 7 -34.36 -18.58 -32.54
CA GLY A 7 -34.66 -18.70 -33.96
C GLY A 7 -34.16 -17.51 -34.77
N GLY A 8 -33.84 -17.79 -36.03
CA GLY A 8 -33.91 -16.87 -37.18
C GLY A 8 -33.18 -15.54 -37.05
N GLY A 9 -31.87 -15.54 -37.26
CA GLY A 9 -31.06 -14.33 -37.46
C GLY A 9 -29.69 -14.49 -36.81
N ALA A 10 -28.65 -14.69 -37.62
CA ALA A 10 -27.28 -14.69 -37.11
C ALA A 10 -27.01 -13.33 -36.45
N LYS A 11 -26.96 -13.28 -35.11
CA LYS A 11 -26.52 -12.09 -34.37
C LYS A 11 -25.08 -11.80 -34.79
N LEU A 12 -24.88 -10.87 -35.72
CA LEU A 12 -23.57 -10.34 -36.04
C LEU A 12 -23.09 -9.52 -34.84
N TRP A 13 -22.25 -10.12 -34.02
CA TRP A 13 -21.46 -9.39 -33.03
C TRP A 13 -20.49 -8.46 -33.78
N LEU A 14 -20.34 -7.22 -33.32
CA LEU A 14 -19.37 -6.27 -33.90
C LEU A 14 -17.94 -6.83 -33.87
N ILE A 15 -17.59 -7.55 -32.81
CA ILE A 15 -16.29 -8.20 -32.62
C ILE A 15 -16.46 -9.62 -32.09
N THR A 16 -15.49 -10.48 -32.38
CA THR A 16 -15.49 -11.84 -31.84
C THR A 16 -15.11 -11.82 -30.36
N PRO A 17 -15.54 -12.80 -29.56
CA PRO A 17 -15.17 -12.90 -28.15
C PRO A 17 -13.66 -13.06 -27.90
N ASN A 18 -12.94 -13.69 -28.84
CA ASN A 18 -11.48 -13.76 -28.78
C ASN A 18 -10.84 -12.38 -29.00
N THR A 19 -11.37 -11.58 -29.94
CA THR A 19 -10.93 -10.20 -30.16
C THR A 19 -11.20 -9.35 -28.92
N LEU A 20 -12.38 -9.48 -28.29
CA LEU A 20 -12.71 -8.77 -27.07
C LEU A 20 -11.72 -9.10 -25.93
N ALA A 21 -11.44 -10.39 -25.70
CA ALA A 21 -10.49 -10.82 -24.69
C ALA A 21 -9.07 -10.28 -24.95
N LEU A 22 -8.64 -10.27 -26.22
CA LEU A 22 -7.35 -9.70 -26.62
C LEU A 22 -7.29 -8.19 -26.34
N LEU A 23 -8.33 -7.43 -26.71
CA LEU A 23 -8.39 -5.98 -26.48
C LEU A 23 -8.34 -5.64 -24.98
N ILE A 24 -9.15 -6.33 -24.16
CA ILE A 24 -9.15 -6.16 -22.70
C ILE A 24 -7.76 -6.45 -22.13
N THR A 25 -7.15 -7.57 -22.53
CA THR A 25 -5.84 -7.98 -22.03
C THR A 25 -4.74 -7.01 -22.46
N ALA A 26 -4.74 -6.58 -23.72
CA ALA A 26 -3.76 -5.65 -24.25
C ALA A 26 -3.86 -4.27 -23.58
N ALA A 27 -5.08 -3.75 -23.41
CA ALA A 27 -5.27 -2.49 -22.70
C ALA A 27 -4.88 -2.59 -21.23
N TRP A 28 -5.25 -3.68 -20.55
CA TRP A 28 -4.87 -3.90 -19.16
C TRP A 28 -3.35 -4.01 -18.99
N LEU A 29 -2.69 -4.83 -19.80
CA LEU A 29 -1.25 -5.09 -19.75
C LEU A 29 -0.43 -3.83 -20.03
N LEU A 30 -0.87 -3.02 -21.00
CA LEU A 30 -0.13 -1.85 -21.46
C LEU A 30 -0.54 -0.57 -20.75
N ALA A 31 -1.57 -0.57 -19.90
CA ALA A 31 -2.03 0.62 -19.18
C ALA A 31 -0.91 1.17 -18.28
N PRO A 32 -0.63 2.49 -18.33
CA PRO A 32 0.48 3.11 -17.61
C PRO A 32 0.40 2.94 -16.09
N MET A 33 -0.81 2.74 -15.55
CA MET A 33 -1.05 2.53 -14.12
C MET A 33 -0.49 1.20 -13.60
N GLN A 34 -0.25 0.21 -14.47
CA GLN A 34 0.28 -1.10 -14.05
C GLN A 34 1.76 -1.08 -13.70
N LEU A 35 2.47 -0.04 -14.11
CA LEU A 35 3.93 0.04 -14.00
C LEU A 35 4.41 -0.19 -12.56
N THR A 36 3.74 0.39 -11.57
CA THR A 36 4.16 0.30 -10.17
C THR A 36 4.06 -1.12 -9.63
N ALA A 37 3.10 -1.94 -10.07
CA ALA A 37 3.00 -3.35 -9.66
C ALA A 37 4.14 -4.23 -10.21
N VAL A 38 4.91 -3.74 -11.20
CA VAL A 38 5.98 -4.49 -11.88
C VAL A 38 7.37 -3.94 -11.54
N LEU A 39 7.56 -2.63 -11.71
CA LEU A 39 8.86 -1.98 -11.55
C LEU A 39 9.17 -1.65 -10.08
N TYR A 40 8.17 -1.34 -9.26
CA TYR A 40 8.41 -1.09 -7.84
C TYR A 40 8.57 -2.41 -7.10
N VAL A 41 9.79 -2.69 -6.64
CA VAL A 41 10.20 -4.02 -6.11
C VAL A 41 9.24 -4.53 -5.03
N ILE A 42 8.87 -3.68 -4.06
CA ILE A 42 7.96 -4.06 -2.98
C ILE A 42 6.58 -4.47 -3.53
N GLN A 43 6.13 -3.87 -4.63
CA GLN A 43 4.81 -4.12 -5.20
C GLN A 43 4.77 -5.25 -6.23
N ARG A 44 5.89 -5.92 -6.51
CA ARG A 44 5.87 -7.18 -7.29
C ARG A 44 5.02 -8.27 -6.62
N MET A 45 4.82 -8.15 -5.31
CA MET A 45 3.89 -8.99 -4.55
C MET A 45 2.43 -8.83 -5.00
N GLU A 46 2.02 -7.66 -5.50
CA GLU A 46 0.68 -7.44 -6.08
C GLU A 46 0.51 -8.20 -7.40
N SER A 47 1.53 -8.17 -8.28
CA SER A 47 1.52 -8.91 -9.54
C SER A 47 1.43 -10.42 -9.29
N LEU A 48 2.17 -10.92 -8.30
CA LEU A 48 2.13 -12.33 -7.90
C LEU A 48 0.78 -12.73 -7.28
N ALA A 49 0.24 -11.90 -6.39
CA ALA A 49 -1.09 -12.12 -5.81
C ALA A 49 -2.15 -12.19 -6.92
N SER A 50 -2.12 -11.24 -7.86
CA SER A 50 -3.07 -11.19 -8.99
C SER A 50 -2.95 -12.39 -9.92
N PHE A 51 -1.75 -12.93 -10.14
CA PHE A 51 -1.56 -14.20 -10.84
C PHE A 51 -2.31 -15.35 -10.16
N PHE A 52 -2.16 -15.50 -8.84
CA PHE A 52 -2.86 -16.55 -8.09
C PHE A 52 -4.37 -16.33 -8.03
N ILE A 53 -4.85 -15.08 -7.98
CA ILE A 53 -6.28 -14.76 -8.12
C ILE A 53 -6.78 -15.23 -9.49
N LEU A 54 -6.13 -14.82 -10.59
CA LEU A 54 -6.54 -15.20 -11.95
C LEU A 54 -6.47 -16.72 -12.18
N ALA A 55 -5.43 -17.39 -11.69
CA ALA A 55 -5.30 -18.84 -11.78
C ALA A 55 -6.41 -19.57 -11.01
N GLY A 56 -6.72 -19.11 -9.78
CA GLY A 56 -7.81 -19.66 -8.99
C GLY A 56 -9.19 -19.42 -9.61
N LEU A 57 -9.42 -18.24 -10.19
CA LEU A 57 -10.65 -17.93 -10.95
C LEU A 57 -10.77 -18.76 -12.23
N LEU A 58 -9.66 -19.04 -12.91
CA LEU A 58 -9.66 -19.92 -14.09
C LEU A 58 -10.03 -21.35 -13.71
N LEU A 59 -9.47 -21.89 -12.61
CA LEU A 59 -9.84 -23.20 -12.08
C LEU A 59 -11.30 -23.25 -11.63
N TYR A 60 -11.77 -22.19 -10.96
CA TYR A 60 -13.17 -22.03 -10.59
C TYR A 60 -14.07 -22.08 -11.83
N TRP A 61 -13.77 -21.27 -12.85
CA TRP A 61 -14.51 -21.23 -14.11
C TRP A 61 -14.54 -22.58 -14.81
N GLN A 62 -13.40 -23.27 -14.92
CA GLN A 62 -13.32 -24.61 -15.49
C GLN A 62 -14.17 -25.61 -14.71
N GLY A 63 -14.12 -25.56 -13.38
CA GLY A 63 -14.95 -26.39 -12.52
C GLY A 63 -16.44 -26.15 -12.75
N ARG A 64 -16.84 -24.89 -12.90
CA ARG A 64 -18.23 -24.50 -13.22
C ARG A 64 -18.67 -24.98 -14.59
N MET A 65 -17.84 -24.83 -15.62
CA MET A 65 -18.15 -25.34 -16.97
C MET A 65 -18.36 -26.86 -16.97
N ARG A 66 -17.58 -27.61 -16.19
CA ARG A 66 -17.79 -29.06 -16.03
C ARG A 66 -19.13 -29.40 -15.35
N LEU A 67 -19.47 -28.71 -14.25
CA LEU A 67 -20.76 -28.92 -13.57
C LEU A 67 -21.96 -28.59 -14.48
N MET A 68 -21.85 -27.56 -15.31
CA MET A 68 -22.87 -27.20 -16.29
C MET A 68 -22.97 -28.22 -17.44
N ALA A 69 -21.86 -28.88 -17.78
CA ALA A 69 -21.81 -29.95 -18.77
C ALA A 69 -22.13 -31.35 -18.20
N GLY A 70 -22.44 -31.46 -16.90
CA GLY A 70 -22.69 -32.76 -16.25
C GLY A 70 -21.44 -33.64 -16.11
N GLN A 71 -20.25 -33.06 -16.21
CA GLN A 71 -18.98 -33.78 -16.15
C GLN A 71 -18.43 -33.87 -14.73
N THR A 72 -17.73 -34.97 -14.44
CA THR A 72 -17.05 -35.16 -13.15
C THR A 72 -15.86 -34.20 -12.98
N GLY A 73 -15.45 -34.01 -11.72
CA GLY A 73 -14.28 -33.19 -11.37
C GLY A 73 -14.52 -31.69 -11.36
N GLY A 74 -15.77 -31.22 -11.39
CA GLY A 74 -16.10 -29.80 -11.23
C GLY A 74 -15.82 -29.27 -9.83
N TRP A 75 -16.27 -30.00 -8.79
CA TRP A 75 -16.18 -29.56 -7.40
C TRP A 75 -14.77 -29.41 -6.86
N TRP A 76 -13.86 -30.36 -7.12
CA TRP A 76 -12.48 -30.23 -6.62
C TRP A 76 -11.77 -29.04 -7.26
N ARG A 77 -12.03 -28.74 -8.54
CA ARG A 77 -11.46 -27.56 -9.23
C ARG A 77 -11.98 -26.26 -8.63
N ILE A 78 -13.27 -26.22 -8.27
CA ILE A 78 -13.87 -25.09 -7.54
C ILE A 78 -13.17 -24.90 -6.20
N TRP A 79 -12.99 -25.96 -5.41
CA TRP A 79 -12.36 -25.86 -4.10
C TRP A 79 -10.87 -25.52 -4.16
N VAL A 80 -10.11 -26.15 -5.06
CA VAL A 80 -8.69 -25.82 -5.29
C VAL A 80 -8.54 -24.39 -5.82
N GLY A 81 -9.41 -23.95 -6.72
CA GLY A 81 -9.40 -22.59 -7.25
C GLY A 81 -9.73 -21.55 -6.17
N LEU A 82 -10.78 -21.77 -5.37
CA LEU A 82 -11.18 -20.85 -4.31
C LEU A 82 -10.19 -20.88 -3.14
N ILE A 83 -9.98 -22.03 -2.49
CA ILE A 83 -9.16 -22.11 -1.28
C ILE A 83 -7.67 -22.02 -1.64
N GLY A 84 -7.19 -22.87 -2.55
CA GLY A 84 -5.78 -22.88 -2.95
C GLY A 84 -5.34 -21.56 -3.59
N GLY A 85 -6.16 -21.02 -4.50
CA GLY A 85 -5.90 -19.71 -5.10
C GLY A 85 -5.90 -18.58 -4.07
N THR A 86 -6.87 -18.53 -3.16
CA THR A 86 -6.94 -17.48 -2.12
C THR A 86 -5.75 -17.56 -1.18
N LEU A 87 -5.36 -18.76 -0.73
CA LEU A 87 -4.22 -18.94 0.18
C LEU A 87 -2.90 -18.50 -0.47
N LEU A 88 -2.62 -18.96 -1.70
CA LEU A 88 -1.41 -18.57 -2.41
C LEU A 88 -1.38 -17.07 -2.71
N ALA A 89 -2.52 -16.49 -3.10
CA ALA A 89 -2.62 -15.05 -3.33
C ALA A 89 -2.41 -14.26 -2.03
N THR A 90 -3.01 -14.69 -0.92
CA THR A 90 -2.92 -14.02 0.40
C THR A 90 -1.50 -14.09 0.96
N PHE A 91 -0.80 -15.21 0.76
CA PHE A 91 0.60 -15.32 1.15
C PHE A 91 1.55 -14.47 0.29
N ALA A 92 1.14 -14.12 -0.94
CA ALA A 92 1.85 -13.12 -1.72
C ALA A 92 1.54 -11.70 -1.22
N LYS A 93 0.25 -11.36 -1.04
CA LYS A 93 -0.21 -10.06 -0.55
C LYS A 93 -1.61 -10.15 0.04
N GLU A 94 -1.95 -9.29 1.00
CA GLU A 94 -3.25 -9.24 1.66
C GLU A 94 -4.42 -9.03 0.68
N SER A 95 -4.20 -8.34 -0.46
CA SER A 95 -5.21 -8.17 -1.53
C SER A 95 -5.68 -9.49 -2.13
N GLY A 96 -4.89 -10.57 -1.99
CA GLY A 96 -5.23 -11.93 -2.42
C GLY A 96 -6.51 -12.50 -1.80
N VAL A 97 -6.90 -12.00 -0.62
CA VAL A 97 -8.14 -12.42 0.07
C VAL A 97 -9.41 -12.10 -0.74
N MET A 98 -9.30 -11.25 -1.77
CA MET A 98 -10.43 -10.81 -2.60
C MET A 98 -10.85 -11.82 -3.67
N LEU A 99 -10.12 -12.93 -3.88
CA LEU A 99 -10.49 -13.95 -4.88
C LEU A 99 -11.94 -14.44 -4.75
N PRO A 100 -12.45 -14.83 -3.56
CA PRO A 100 -13.84 -15.26 -3.40
C PRO A 100 -14.86 -14.19 -3.79
N VAL A 101 -14.53 -12.90 -3.64
CA VAL A 101 -15.39 -11.78 -4.07
C VAL A 101 -15.51 -11.75 -5.59
N TYR A 102 -14.39 -11.86 -6.30
CA TYR A 102 -14.40 -11.93 -7.77
C TYR A 102 -15.14 -13.18 -8.29
N ALA A 103 -14.94 -14.33 -7.64
CA ALA A 103 -15.67 -15.55 -7.97
C ALA A 103 -17.18 -15.40 -7.72
N PHE A 104 -17.57 -14.72 -6.63
CA PHE A 104 -18.97 -14.43 -6.33
C PHE A 104 -19.61 -13.54 -7.40
N LEU A 105 -18.91 -12.51 -7.90
CA LEU A 105 -19.42 -11.69 -9.00
C LEU A 105 -19.64 -12.49 -10.28
N LEU A 106 -18.72 -13.39 -10.63
CA LEU A 106 -18.88 -14.32 -11.76
C LEU A 106 -20.08 -15.24 -11.54
N GLU A 107 -20.24 -15.78 -10.34
CA GLU A 107 -21.36 -16.66 -10.02
C GLU A 107 -22.69 -15.91 -10.09
N TRP A 108 -22.78 -14.73 -9.50
CA TRP A 108 -24.01 -13.96 -9.44
C TRP A 108 -24.46 -13.46 -10.81
N LEU A 109 -23.55 -12.89 -11.60
CA LEU A 109 -23.91 -12.22 -12.85
C LEU A 109 -23.99 -13.18 -14.03
N LEU A 110 -23.08 -14.16 -14.11
CA LEU A 110 -22.91 -15.01 -15.30
C LEU A 110 -23.40 -16.45 -15.10
N LEU A 111 -23.05 -17.10 -13.99
CA LEU A 111 -23.24 -18.56 -13.82
C LEU A 111 -24.56 -18.94 -13.11
N ARG A 112 -25.06 -18.06 -12.25
CA ARG A 112 -26.37 -18.06 -11.59
C ARG A 112 -26.72 -19.34 -10.83
N GLY A 113 -25.74 -20.00 -10.22
CA GLY A 113 -25.91 -21.25 -9.49
C GLY A 113 -26.25 -22.45 -10.37
N ARG A 114 -26.17 -22.33 -11.70
CA ARG A 114 -26.67 -23.37 -12.62
C ARG A 114 -25.70 -24.54 -12.77
N THR A 115 -26.26 -25.73 -12.89
CA THR A 115 -25.59 -27.00 -13.22
C THR A 115 -26.40 -27.72 -14.30
N ALA A 116 -25.93 -28.88 -14.76
CA ALA A 116 -26.72 -29.74 -15.64
C ALA A 116 -28.06 -30.17 -15.01
N ALA A 117 -28.15 -30.25 -13.69
CA ALA A 117 -29.35 -30.62 -12.94
C ALA A 117 -30.24 -29.42 -12.55
N GLY A 118 -29.91 -28.21 -12.99
CA GLY A 118 -30.61 -26.97 -12.60
C GLY A 118 -29.86 -26.16 -11.55
N PHE A 119 -30.59 -25.44 -10.70
CA PHE A 119 -29.99 -24.60 -9.66
C PHE A 119 -29.37 -25.45 -8.54
N GLU A 120 -28.15 -25.13 -8.13
CA GLU A 120 -27.40 -25.84 -7.10
C GLU A 120 -27.26 -24.97 -5.85
N PRO A 121 -28.03 -25.25 -4.78
CA PRO A 121 -28.00 -24.45 -3.55
C PRO A 121 -26.67 -24.52 -2.79
N LYS A 122 -25.82 -25.53 -3.05
CA LYS A 122 -24.50 -25.64 -2.39
C LYS A 122 -23.62 -24.41 -2.61
N PHE A 123 -23.82 -23.64 -3.68
CA PHE A 123 -23.07 -22.39 -3.88
C PHE A 123 -23.33 -21.36 -2.77
N ILE A 124 -24.51 -21.36 -2.15
CA ILE A 124 -24.79 -20.51 -0.98
C ILE A 124 -23.83 -20.88 0.16
N VAL A 125 -23.69 -22.18 0.44
CA VAL A 125 -22.78 -22.69 1.49
C VAL A 125 -21.32 -22.40 1.14
N VAL A 126 -20.92 -22.58 -0.13
CA VAL A 126 -19.55 -22.27 -0.59
C VAL A 126 -19.21 -20.81 -0.27
N PHE A 127 -20.03 -19.85 -0.72
CA PHE A 127 -19.75 -18.44 -0.48
C PHE A 127 -19.96 -18.01 0.98
N LEU A 128 -20.83 -18.67 1.72
CA LEU A 128 -20.90 -18.49 3.17
C LEU A 128 -19.54 -18.81 3.82
N LEU A 129 -18.96 -19.96 3.47
CA LEU A 129 -17.70 -20.45 4.05
C LEU A 129 -16.46 -19.69 3.58
N VAL A 130 -16.34 -19.38 2.28
CA VAL A 130 -15.10 -18.80 1.72
C VAL A 130 -15.11 -17.28 1.67
N LEU A 131 -16.27 -16.64 1.79
CA LEU A 131 -16.41 -15.18 1.64
C LEU A 131 -17.04 -14.55 2.89
N VAL A 132 -18.24 -14.98 3.28
CA VAL A 132 -19.01 -14.27 4.32
C VAL A 132 -18.40 -14.46 5.71
N LEU A 133 -18.15 -15.70 6.15
CA LEU A 133 -17.60 -15.96 7.48
C LEU A 133 -16.20 -15.36 7.66
N PRO A 134 -15.23 -15.54 6.73
CA PRO A 134 -13.93 -14.90 6.83
C PRO A 134 -14.01 -13.37 6.77
N GLY A 135 -14.92 -12.82 5.95
CA GLY A 135 -15.14 -11.38 5.85
C GLY A 135 -15.66 -10.78 7.16
N ILE A 136 -16.64 -11.43 7.80
CA ILE A 136 -17.14 -11.02 9.12
C ILE A 136 -16.04 -11.13 10.18
N ALA A 137 -15.29 -12.24 10.20
CA ALA A 137 -14.18 -12.40 11.14
C ALA A 137 -13.11 -11.30 10.98
N GLY A 138 -12.76 -10.96 9.74
CA GLY A 138 -11.85 -9.86 9.42
C GLY A 138 -12.39 -8.51 9.93
N LEU A 139 -13.65 -8.20 9.66
CA LEU A 139 -14.30 -6.98 10.15
C LEU A 139 -14.31 -6.91 11.69
N LEU A 140 -14.71 -7.99 12.37
CA LEU A 140 -14.72 -8.03 13.83
C LEU A 140 -13.32 -7.82 14.44
N TYR A 141 -12.27 -8.22 13.73
CA TYR A 141 -10.89 -8.04 14.15
C TYR A 141 -10.36 -6.62 13.92
N THR A 142 -10.62 -6.02 12.76
CA THR A 142 -9.99 -4.75 12.34
C THR A 142 -10.85 -3.51 12.59
N LEU A 143 -12.18 -3.64 12.56
CA LEU A 143 -13.10 -2.50 12.66
C LEU A 143 -13.04 -1.78 14.02
N PRO A 144 -12.90 -2.46 15.18
CA PRO A 144 -12.86 -1.77 16.48
C PRO A 144 -11.73 -0.74 16.60
N SER A 145 -10.52 -1.06 16.11
CA SER A 145 -9.37 -0.14 16.15
C SER A 145 -9.49 1.01 15.15
N ALA A 146 -10.20 0.81 14.04
CA ALA A 146 -10.54 1.88 13.11
C ALA A 146 -11.57 2.84 13.72
N LEU A 147 -12.64 2.31 14.33
CA LEU A 147 -13.72 3.11 14.92
C LEU A 147 -13.30 3.90 16.16
N ASN A 148 -12.42 3.34 16.99
CA ASN A 148 -11.89 4.05 18.16
C ASN A 148 -10.71 5.00 17.83
N GLY A 149 -10.32 5.09 16.55
CA GLY A 149 -9.28 6.00 16.05
C GLY A 149 -7.84 5.54 16.29
N SER A 150 -7.60 4.51 17.10
CA SER A 150 -6.24 4.02 17.41
C SER A 150 -5.46 3.55 16.17
N ALA A 151 -6.15 2.97 15.18
CA ALA A 151 -5.54 2.53 13.93
C ALA A 151 -5.05 3.72 13.05
N TYR A 152 -5.57 4.93 13.30
CA TYR A 152 -5.23 6.16 12.58
C TYR A 152 -4.27 7.05 13.37
N ALA A 153 -3.78 6.64 14.54
CA ALA A 153 -2.97 7.48 15.43
C ALA A 153 -1.67 8.02 14.80
N THR A 154 -1.15 7.35 13.77
CA THR A 154 0.06 7.75 13.03
C THR A 154 -0.23 8.36 11.65
N ARG A 155 -1.51 8.63 11.34
CA ARG A 155 -1.96 9.18 10.06
C ARG A 155 -2.31 10.66 10.20
N PRO A 156 -2.13 11.46 9.14
CA PRO A 156 -2.55 12.87 9.13
C PRO A 156 -4.06 13.06 8.91
N PHE A 157 -4.81 11.96 8.79
CA PHE A 157 -6.26 11.96 8.59
C PHE A 157 -6.92 10.90 9.48
N ASN A 158 -8.19 11.09 9.76
CA ASN A 158 -9.03 10.13 10.48
C ASN A 158 -9.86 9.24 9.53
N LEU A 159 -10.66 8.34 10.10
CA LEU A 159 -11.53 7.42 9.36
C LEU A 159 -12.53 8.16 8.45
N ALA A 160 -13.18 9.21 8.94
CA ALA A 160 -14.19 9.94 8.17
C ALA A 160 -13.57 10.69 6.98
N GLU A 161 -12.46 11.38 7.22
CA GLU A 161 -11.70 12.08 6.18
C GLU A 161 -11.21 11.14 5.09
N ARG A 162 -10.75 9.93 5.48
CA ARG A 162 -10.42 8.87 4.53
C ARG A 162 -11.65 8.50 3.69
N LEU A 163 -12.75 8.10 4.31
CA LEU A 163 -13.94 7.64 3.57
C LEU A 163 -14.50 8.73 2.64
N TRP A 164 -14.53 9.98 3.06
CA TRP A 164 -14.91 11.07 2.17
C TRP A 164 -13.94 11.22 1.00
N THR A 165 -12.64 11.20 1.27
CA THR A 165 -11.60 11.37 0.25
C THR A 165 -11.60 10.23 -0.77
N GLU A 166 -11.80 8.99 -0.32
CA GLU A 166 -11.82 7.79 -1.18
C GLU A 166 -12.89 7.87 -2.28
N GLY A 167 -14.01 8.57 -2.04
CA GLY A 167 -15.02 8.82 -3.08
C GLY A 167 -14.49 9.61 -4.28
N ARG A 168 -13.56 10.54 -4.07
CA ARG A 168 -12.88 11.28 -5.15
C ARG A 168 -11.76 10.45 -5.75
N VAL A 169 -10.95 9.80 -4.91
CA VAL A 169 -9.84 8.94 -5.34
C VAL A 169 -10.31 7.83 -6.29
N MET A 170 -11.46 7.20 -6.01
CA MET A 170 -12.01 6.17 -6.89
C MET A 170 -12.43 6.74 -8.26
N VAL A 171 -12.88 7.99 -8.32
CA VAL A 171 -13.15 8.68 -9.59
C VAL A 171 -11.86 9.04 -10.31
N ASP A 172 -10.84 9.48 -9.58
CA ASP A 172 -9.51 9.73 -10.14
C ASP A 172 -8.90 8.44 -10.74
N TYR A 173 -9.03 7.30 -10.06
CA TYR A 173 -8.63 6.00 -10.61
C TYR A 173 -9.37 5.66 -11.91
N LEU A 174 -10.67 5.91 -11.99
CA LEU A 174 -11.42 5.72 -13.24
C LEU A 174 -10.92 6.67 -14.34
N HIS A 175 -10.66 7.93 -13.99
CA HIS A 175 -10.14 8.92 -14.92
C HIS A 175 -8.76 8.52 -15.45
N TRP A 176 -7.84 8.13 -14.59
CA TRP A 176 -6.48 7.73 -14.95
C TRP A 176 -6.44 6.45 -15.80
N LEU A 177 -7.40 5.54 -15.61
CA LEU A 177 -7.52 4.36 -16.45
C LEU A 177 -8.10 4.72 -17.83
N ILE A 178 -9.21 5.46 -17.89
CA ILE A 178 -9.94 5.68 -19.15
C ILE A 178 -9.28 6.75 -20.02
N ALA A 179 -8.74 7.80 -19.40
CA ALA A 179 -8.12 8.95 -20.05
C ALA A 179 -6.82 9.33 -19.34
N PRO A 180 -5.77 8.48 -19.41
CA PRO A 180 -4.50 8.78 -18.76
C PRO A 180 -3.91 10.06 -19.36
N THR A 181 -3.24 10.84 -18.51
CA THR A 181 -2.38 11.93 -18.93
C THR A 181 -0.95 11.65 -18.47
N PRO A 182 0.08 12.22 -19.11
CA PRO A 182 1.48 11.97 -18.75
C PRO A 182 1.79 12.28 -17.27
N ASN A 183 1.05 13.23 -16.69
CA ASN A 183 1.28 13.79 -15.38
C ASN A 183 0.27 13.30 -14.32
N ALA A 184 -0.73 12.49 -14.70
CA ALA A 184 -1.75 12.01 -13.77
C ALA A 184 -1.24 10.92 -12.82
N LEU A 185 -0.11 10.28 -13.16
CA LEU A 185 0.39 9.10 -12.47
C LEU A 185 1.78 9.38 -11.91
N SER A 186 1.91 9.23 -10.60
CA SER A 186 3.09 9.53 -9.77
C SER A 186 3.26 8.49 -8.67
N LEU A 187 4.48 8.34 -8.16
CA LEU A 187 4.73 7.62 -6.92
C LEU A 187 4.12 8.32 -5.68
N TYR A 188 4.03 9.65 -5.69
CA TYR A 188 3.59 10.47 -4.58
C TYR A 188 2.27 11.17 -4.91
N HIS A 189 1.29 11.02 -4.02
CA HIS A 189 -0.05 11.62 -4.13
C HIS A 189 -0.47 12.24 -2.80
N ASP A 190 0.50 12.64 -1.98
CA ASP A 190 0.31 13.27 -0.67
C ASP A 190 -0.11 14.74 -0.77
N ASP A 191 -0.15 15.29 -1.98
CA ASP A 191 -0.70 16.60 -2.33
C ASP A 191 -2.21 16.56 -2.62
N ILE A 192 -2.85 15.38 -2.59
CA ILE A 192 -4.31 15.29 -2.70
C ILE A 192 -4.97 15.99 -1.50
N ALA A 193 -5.76 17.03 -1.78
CA ALA A 193 -6.46 17.77 -0.73
C ALA A 193 -7.40 16.82 0.05
N LEU A 194 -7.34 16.81 1.38
CA LEU A 194 -8.23 16.01 2.22
C LEU A 194 -9.68 16.48 2.11
N SER A 195 -10.61 15.54 2.11
CA SER A 195 -12.03 15.83 2.30
C SER A 195 -12.37 15.91 3.78
N THR A 196 -12.76 17.09 4.26
CA THR A 196 -13.19 17.31 5.65
C THR A 196 -14.71 17.29 5.81
N GLY A 197 -15.44 17.09 4.71
CA GLY A 197 -16.88 16.85 4.70
C GLY A 197 -17.41 16.60 3.28
N TRP A 198 -18.72 16.38 3.17
CA TRP A 198 -19.39 16.09 1.89
C TRP A 198 -19.26 17.20 0.85
N PHE A 199 -19.13 18.45 1.28
CA PHE A 199 -19.01 19.61 0.41
C PHE A 199 -17.70 20.38 0.57
N ALA A 200 -16.74 19.80 1.28
CA ALA A 200 -15.41 20.37 1.50
C ALA A 200 -14.35 19.33 1.09
N PRO A 201 -14.00 19.25 -0.21
CA PRO A 201 -14.56 20.00 -1.35
C PRO A 201 -15.91 19.42 -1.86
N TRP A 202 -16.64 20.19 -2.69
CA TRP A 202 -17.92 19.75 -3.30
C TRP A 202 -17.78 18.50 -4.17
N THR A 203 -16.57 18.27 -4.71
CA THR A 203 -16.24 17.09 -5.50
C THR A 203 -16.36 15.80 -4.69
N THR A 204 -16.38 15.86 -3.35
CA THR A 204 -16.64 14.70 -2.48
C THR A 204 -18.03 14.14 -2.67
N ALA A 205 -19.07 14.96 -2.52
CA ALA A 205 -20.45 14.55 -2.78
C ALA A 205 -20.64 14.14 -4.26
N ALA A 206 -20.03 14.86 -5.20
CA ALA A 206 -20.11 14.53 -6.62
C ALA A 206 -19.46 13.17 -6.94
N GLY A 207 -18.31 12.85 -6.32
CA GLY A 207 -17.62 11.58 -6.50
C GLY A 207 -18.45 10.40 -6.00
N TRP A 208 -18.99 10.51 -4.78
CA TRP A 208 -19.90 9.49 -4.23
C TRP A 208 -21.20 9.36 -5.03
N ALA A 209 -21.76 10.47 -5.53
CA ALA A 209 -22.92 10.43 -6.41
C ALA A 209 -22.62 9.70 -7.73
N LEU A 210 -21.45 9.93 -8.33
CA LEU A 210 -21.02 9.22 -9.53
C LEU A 210 -20.81 7.73 -9.27
N ILE A 211 -20.19 7.36 -8.15
CA ILE A 211 -20.03 5.94 -7.75
C ILE A 211 -21.40 5.27 -7.60
N ALA A 212 -22.33 5.91 -6.88
CA ALA A 212 -23.68 5.41 -6.69
C ALA A 212 -24.43 5.26 -8.04
N LEU A 213 -24.28 6.22 -8.94
CA LEU A 213 -24.85 6.17 -10.29
C LEU A 213 -24.28 4.99 -11.09
N LEU A 214 -22.96 4.79 -11.08
CA LEU A 214 -22.31 3.70 -11.82
C LEU A 214 -22.72 2.33 -11.29
N ILE A 215 -22.75 2.16 -9.96
CA ILE A 215 -23.22 0.91 -9.32
C ILE A 215 -24.70 0.68 -9.63
N GLY A 216 -25.54 1.71 -9.48
CA GLY A 216 -26.97 1.64 -9.81
C GLY A 216 -27.22 1.25 -11.27
N ALA A 217 -26.48 1.87 -12.21
CA ALA A 217 -26.52 1.53 -13.63
C ALA A 217 -26.08 0.09 -13.90
N ALA A 218 -25.01 -0.38 -13.24
CA ALA A 218 -24.56 -1.78 -13.36
C ALA A 218 -25.62 -2.77 -12.87
N LEU A 219 -26.26 -2.49 -11.73
CA LEU A 219 -27.33 -3.33 -11.19
C LEU A 219 -28.58 -3.34 -12.09
N TRP A 220 -28.90 -2.22 -12.72
CA TRP A 220 -29.97 -2.12 -13.70
C TRP A 220 -29.64 -2.87 -15.00
N LEU A 221 -28.39 -2.76 -15.47
CA LEU A 221 -27.93 -3.38 -16.71
C LEU A 221 -27.57 -4.87 -16.57
N LYS A 222 -27.49 -5.44 -15.37
CA LYS A 222 -26.99 -6.81 -15.15
C LYS A 222 -27.63 -7.91 -16.01
N ASN A 223 -28.88 -7.73 -16.42
CA ASN A 223 -29.58 -8.68 -17.29
C ASN A 223 -29.47 -8.34 -18.79
N ARG A 224 -29.23 -7.08 -19.15
CA ARG A 224 -29.16 -6.59 -20.54
C ARG A 224 -27.72 -6.58 -21.07
N ALA A 225 -26.78 -6.13 -20.25
CA ALA A 225 -25.35 -6.03 -20.53
C ALA A 225 -24.54 -6.60 -19.35
N PRO A 226 -24.59 -7.92 -19.11
CA PRO A 226 -23.96 -8.55 -17.94
C PRO A 226 -22.43 -8.34 -17.87
N LEU A 227 -21.75 -8.20 -19.01
CA LEU A 227 -20.30 -7.88 -19.03
C LEU A 227 -20.02 -6.47 -18.52
N VAL A 228 -20.84 -5.48 -18.91
CA VAL A 228 -20.70 -4.10 -18.42
C VAL A 228 -20.94 -4.06 -16.91
N ALA A 229 -22.01 -4.72 -16.45
CA ALA A 229 -22.30 -4.84 -15.03
C ALA A 229 -21.18 -5.54 -14.25
N LEU A 230 -20.62 -6.63 -14.81
CA LEU A 230 -19.48 -7.32 -14.23
C LEU A 230 -18.28 -6.39 -14.12
N GLY A 231 -17.92 -5.67 -15.18
CA GLY A 231 -16.76 -4.80 -15.19
C GLY A 231 -16.84 -3.68 -14.15
N VAL A 232 -18.00 -3.01 -14.07
CA VAL A 232 -18.22 -1.93 -13.08
C VAL A 232 -18.18 -2.48 -11.66
N LEU A 233 -18.91 -3.56 -11.37
CA LEU A 233 -18.95 -4.13 -10.02
C LEU A 233 -17.61 -4.77 -9.64
N TRP A 234 -16.86 -5.31 -10.59
CA TRP A 234 -15.52 -5.85 -10.38
C TRP A 234 -14.54 -4.78 -9.91
N PHE A 235 -14.53 -3.62 -10.57
CA PHE A 235 -13.69 -2.50 -10.19
C PHE A 235 -13.96 -2.08 -8.74
N PHE A 236 -15.22 -1.81 -8.41
CA PHE A 236 -15.58 -1.38 -7.05
C PHE A 236 -15.40 -2.48 -6.00
N ALA A 237 -15.68 -3.73 -6.34
CA ALA A 237 -15.45 -4.86 -5.44
C ALA A 237 -13.97 -5.02 -5.07
N GLY A 238 -13.07 -4.83 -6.03
CA GLY A 238 -11.63 -4.89 -5.79
C GLY A 238 -11.11 -3.81 -4.84
N HIS A 239 -11.85 -2.71 -4.70
CA HIS A 239 -11.53 -1.59 -3.79
C HIS A 239 -12.13 -1.74 -2.38
N LEU A 240 -12.96 -2.76 -2.11
CA LEU A 240 -13.60 -2.97 -0.80
C LEU A 240 -12.59 -3.13 0.35
N LEU A 241 -11.44 -3.74 0.08
CA LEU A 241 -10.39 -3.93 1.09
C LEU A 241 -9.48 -2.70 1.23
N VAL A 242 -9.07 -2.12 0.10
CA VAL A 242 -7.95 -1.18 0.04
C VAL A 242 -8.37 0.30 0.06
N SER A 243 -9.63 0.60 -0.24
CA SER A 243 -10.15 1.98 -0.37
C SER A 243 -11.36 2.22 0.54
N THR A 244 -11.30 1.66 1.77
CA THR A 244 -12.36 1.76 2.79
C THR A 244 -11.79 2.19 4.15
N TYR A 245 -12.06 1.46 5.22
CA TYR A 245 -11.76 1.83 6.61
C TYR A 245 -10.36 1.40 7.09
N ILE A 246 -9.61 0.64 6.28
CA ILE A 246 -8.25 0.24 6.63
C ILE A 246 -7.33 1.45 6.46
N PRO A 247 -6.51 1.83 7.47
CA PRO A 247 -5.71 3.06 7.49
C PRO A 247 -4.46 2.99 6.60
N LEU A 248 -4.64 2.70 5.32
CA LEU A 248 -3.61 2.77 4.29
C LEU A 248 -3.42 4.22 3.83
N GLU A 249 -2.45 4.49 2.95
CA GLU A 249 -2.42 5.79 2.26
C GLU A 249 -3.71 6.02 1.47
N LEU A 250 -4.04 7.27 1.17
CA LEU A 250 -5.25 7.57 0.39
C LEU A 250 -5.14 7.05 -1.04
N VAL A 251 -3.98 7.25 -1.66
CA VAL A 251 -3.80 6.97 -3.08
C VAL A 251 -2.58 6.09 -3.32
N TYR A 252 -2.77 5.01 -4.07
CA TYR A 252 -1.69 4.22 -4.64
C TYR A 252 -2.14 3.57 -5.94
N GLU A 253 -1.34 3.74 -7.00
CA GLU A 253 -1.66 3.22 -8.33
C GLU A 253 -1.79 1.70 -8.38
N HIS A 254 -0.85 0.97 -7.76
CA HIS A 254 -0.79 -0.50 -7.81
C HIS A 254 -2.04 -1.17 -7.22
N ARG A 255 -2.86 -0.48 -6.42
CA ARG A 255 -4.15 -0.98 -5.94
C ARG A 255 -5.12 -1.29 -7.08
N ASN A 256 -4.92 -0.66 -8.24
CA ASN A 256 -5.76 -0.86 -9.41
C ASN A 256 -5.30 -2.01 -10.30
N TYR A 257 -4.24 -2.75 -9.95
CA TYR A 257 -3.73 -3.82 -10.80
C TYR A 257 -4.80 -4.89 -11.11
N MET A 258 -5.44 -5.47 -10.10
CA MET A 258 -6.56 -6.41 -10.30
C MET A 258 -7.91 -5.72 -10.61
N PRO A 259 -8.28 -4.61 -9.92
CA PRO A 259 -9.57 -3.96 -10.18
C PRO A 259 -9.72 -3.38 -11.59
N SER A 260 -8.66 -2.88 -12.23
CA SER A 260 -8.75 -2.20 -13.52
C SER A 260 -9.13 -3.13 -14.68
N ILE A 261 -8.95 -4.45 -14.53
CA ILE A 261 -9.50 -5.44 -15.47
C ILE A 261 -11.01 -5.20 -15.63
N GLY A 262 -11.71 -4.87 -14.54
CA GLY A 262 -13.13 -4.54 -14.56
C GLY A 262 -13.47 -3.33 -15.43
N VAL A 263 -12.67 -2.26 -15.35
CA VAL A 263 -12.85 -1.06 -16.18
C VAL A 263 -12.73 -1.41 -17.67
N PHE A 264 -11.72 -2.19 -18.06
CA PHE A 264 -11.54 -2.60 -19.46
C PHE A 264 -12.61 -3.59 -19.93
N ILE A 265 -13.09 -4.49 -19.06
CA ILE A 265 -14.26 -5.34 -19.35
C ILE A 265 -15.49 -4.48 -19.61
N ALA A 266 -15.74 -3.45 -18.80
CA ALA A 266 -16.89 -2.57 -18.98
C ALA A 266 -16.77 -1.75 -20.27
N LEU A 267 -15.60 -1.13 -20.49
CA LEU A 267 -15.31 -0.26 -21.63
C LEU A 267 -15.44 -1.01 -22.97
N PHE A 268 -14.72 -2.12 -23.13
CA PHE A 268 -14.79 -2.90 -24.38
C PHE A 268 -16.02 -3.80 -24.46
N GLY A 269 -16.64 -4.13 -23.32
CA GLY A 269 -17.91 -4.85 -23.28
C GLY A 269 -19.05 -4.11 -23.98
N LEU A 270 -18.99 -2.78 -24.05
CA LEU A 270 -19.93 -1.96 -24.83
C LEU A 270 -19.84 -2.26 -26.33
N MET A 271 -18.64 -2.52 -26.86
CA MET A 271 -18.44 -2.93 -28.26
C MET A 271 -19.12 -4.27 -28.57
N PHE A 272 -19.32 -5.12 -27.56
CA PHE A 272 -20.01 -6.39 -27.70
C PHE A 272 -21.54 -6.27 -27.54
N ALA A 273 -22.00 -5.29 -26.76
CA ALA A 273 -23.42 -5.11 -26.47
C ALA A 273 -24.21 -4.43 -27.61
N TRP A 274 -23.55 -3.65 -28.47
CA TRP A 274 -24.23 -2.90 -29.52
C TRP A 274 -24.45 -3.72 -30.79
N GLN A 275 -25.69 -3.77 -31.29
CA GLN A 275 -26.07 -4.45 -32.52
C GLN A 275 -26.75 -3.46 -33.47
N PRO A 276 -26.00 -2.83 -34.39
CA PRO A 276 -26.60 -1.92 -35.38
C PRO A 276 -27.50 -2.68 -36.37
N PRO A 277 -28.58 -2.05 -36.86
CA PRO A 277 -29.63 -2.71 -37.63
C PRO A 277 -29.23 -3.09 -39.07
N ASP A 278 -28.25 -2.40 -39.67
CA ASP A 278 -27.80 -2.61 -41.04
C ASP A 278 -26.30 -2.92 -41.13
N ALA A 279 -25.92 -3.69 -42.15
CA ALA A 279 -24.57 -4.23 -42.29
C ALA A 279 -23.50 -3.16 -42.60
N GLU A 280 -23.89 -2.06 -43.27
CA GLU A 280 -22.97 -0.97 -43.57
C GLU A 280 -22.62 -0.18 -42.30
N ARG A 281 -23.61 0.25 -41.51
CA ARG A 281 -23.35 0.88 -40.21
C ARG A 281 -22.58 -0.04 -39.27
N ALA A 282 -22.88 -1.35 -39.28
CA ALA A 282 -22.12 -2.33 -38.52
C ALA A 282 -20.62 -2.33 -38.88
N ARG A 283 -20.31 -2.30 -40.18
CA ARG A 283 -18.94 -2.28 -40.68
C ARG A 283 -18.22 -0.99 -40.29
N VAL A 284 -18.84 0.17 -40.53
CA VAL A 284 -18.26 1.49 -40.19
C VAL A 284 -18.02 1.60 -38.69
N MET A 285 -19.00 1.25 -37.86
CA MET A 285 -18.90 1.33 -36.41
C MET A 285 -17.84 0.37 -35.86
N ARG A 286 -17.75 -0.85 -36.39
CA ARG A 286 -16.67 -1.79 -36.06
C ARG A 286 -15.31 -1.19 -36.37
N THR A 287 -15.12 -0.61 -37.55
CA THR A 287 -13.85 0.01 -37.94
C THR A 287 -13.47 1.15 -37.00
N LEU A 288 -14.41 2.06 -36.71
CA LEU A 288 -14.17 3.19 -35.80
C LEU A 288 -13.86 2.73 -34.37
N MET A 289 -14.60 1.76 -33.82
CA MET A 289 -14.35 1.24 -32.48
C MET A 289 -13.02 0.49 -32.39
N MET A 290 -12.67 -0.31 -33.41
CA MET A 290 -11.37 -0.98 -33.46
C MET A 290 -10.23 0.03 -33.58
N ALA A 291 -10.36 1.04 -34.44
CA ALA A 291 -9.37 2.11 -34.56
C ALA A 291 -9.20 2.86 -33.24
N GLY A 292 -10.30 3.20 -32.57
CA GLY A 292 -10.28 3.85 -31.26
C GLY A 292 -9.64 2.99 -30.16
N ALA A 293 -9.99 1.70 -30.10
CA ALA A 293 -9.39 0.75 -29.15
C ALA A 293 -7.88 0.58 -29.38
N LEU A 294 -7.47 0.43 -30.64
CA LEU A 294 -6.05 0.30 -31.00
C LEU A 294 -5.27 1.59 -30.73
N ALA A 295 -5.86 2.76 -31.01
CA ALA A 295 -5.26 4.06 -30.69
C ALA A 295 -5.08 4.24 -29.17
N LEU A 296 -6.08 3.85 -28.38
CA LEU A 296 -6.01 3.89 -26.92
C LEU A 296 -4.90 2.96 -26.38
N ILE A 297 -4.81 1.73 -26.91
CA ILE A 297 -3.77 0.77 -26.52
C ILE A 297 -2.38 1.27 -26.92
N ALA A 298 -2.25 1.88 -28.09
CA ALA A 298 -0.99 2.49 -28.54
C ALA A 298 -0.59 3.67 -27.63
N LEU A 299 -1.55 4.50 -27.23
CA LEU A 299 -1.33 5.58 -26.26
C LEU A 299 -0.85 5.02 -24.91
N TYR A 300 -1.52 3.99 -24.40
CA TYR A 300 -1.12 3.31 -23.17
C TYR A 300 0.31 2.77 -23.24
N ALA A 301 0.65 2.07 -24.33
CA ALA A 301 2.00 1.56 -24.55
C ALA A 301 3.04 2.69 -24.57
N GLY A 302 2.74 3.80 -25.25
CA GLY A 302 3.60 4.98 -25.28
C GLY A 302 3.85 5.58 -23.89
N PHE A 303 2.78 5.78 -23.10
CA PHE A 303 2.91 6.31 -21.74
C PHE A 303 3.61 5.34 -20.80
N THR A 304 3.34 4.04 -20.89
CA THR A 304 4.07 3.01 -20.14
C THR A 304 5.55 3.04 -20.46
N ALA A 305 5.93 3.17 -21.74
CA ALA A 305 7.32 3.28 -22.15
C ALA A 305 8.00 4.55 -21.60
N LEU A 306 7.33 5.71 -21.66
CA LEU A 306 7.84 6.96 -21.10
C LEU A 306 8.06 6.85 -19.58
N ARG A 307 7.08 6.31 -18.85
CA ARG A 307 7.21 6.11 -17.40
C ARG A 307 8.29 5.08 -17.07
N ALA A 308 8.42 4.00 -17.84
CA ALA A 308 9.51 3.04 -17.64
C ALA A 308 10.89 3.69 -17.82
N GLN A 309 11.03 4.63 -18.76
CA GLN A 309 12.25 5.43 -18.90
C GLN A 309 12.49 6.37 -17.71
N ALA A 310 11.44 6.97 -17.13
CA ALA A 310 11.56 7.77 -15.92
C ALA A 310 12.07 6.93 -14.75
N TRP A 311 11.48 5.75 -14.54
CA TRP A 311 11.85 4.80 -13.49
C TRP A 311 13.26 4.20 -13.65
N GLY A 312 13.79 4.17 -14.87
CA GLY A 312 15.13 3.62 -15.16
C GLY A 312 16.30 4.42 -14.57
N ASN A 313 16.08 5.63 -14.06
CA ASN A 313 17.12 6.45 -13.43
C ASN A 313 16.58 7.15 -12.16
N PRO A 314 17.19 6.96 -10.97
CA PRO A 314 16.67 7.53 -9.72
C PRO A 314 16.53 9.05 -9.71
N TYR A 315 17.46 9.78 -10.31
CA TYR A 315 17.39 11.25 -10.38
C TYR A 315 16.30 11.70 -11.35
N ARG A 316 16.19 11.06 -12.51
CA ARG A 316 15.12 11.34 -13.49
C ARG A 316 13.74 11.10 -12.88
N LEU A 317 13.58 10.00 -12.14
CA LEU A 317 12.34 9.71 -11.42
C LEU A 317 12.07 10.80 -10.39
N ALA A 318 12.99 11.06 -9.47
CA ALA A 318 12.78 12.06 -8.43
C ALA A 318 12.48 13.47 -8.97
N TYR A 319 13.15 13.86 -10.07
CA TYR A 319 12.88 15.12 -10.76
C TYR A 319 11.48 15.13 -11.40
N PHE A 320 11.12 14.06 -12.12
CA PHE A 320 9.79 13.92 -12.69
C PHE A 320 8.69 14.03 -11.62
N GLU A 321 8.85 13.32 -10.50
CA GLU A 321 7.86 13.35 -9.42
C GLU A 321 7.73 14.75 -8.79
N ALA A 322 8.84 15.40 -8.46
CA ALA A 322 8.82 16.73 -7.83
C ALA A 322 8.30 17.84 -8.78
N THR A 323 8.56 17.73 -10.08
CA THR A 323 8.03 18.70 -11.06
C THR A 323 6.56 18.47 -11.41
N THR A 324 6.09 17.22 -11.32
CA THR A 324 4.69 16.87 -11.60
C THR A 324 3.80 17.14 -10.40
N HIS A 325 4.32 16.91 -9.19
CA HIS A 325 3.67 17.17 -7.91
C HIS A 325 4.49 18.17 -7.09
N PRO A 326 4.54 19.46 -7.49
CA PRO A 326 5.38 20.48 -6.86
C PRO A 326 5.00 20.76 -5.41
N ASP A 327 3.76 20.45 -5.02
CA ASP A 327 3.25 20.64 -3.65
C ASP A 327 3.45 19.40 -2.76
N SER A 328 3.94 18.27 -3.30
CA SER A 328 4.23 17.05 -2.53
C SER A 328 5.53 17.20 -1.75
N PRO A 329 5.50 17.22 -0.40
CA PRO A 329 6.72 17.26 0.38
C PRO A 329 7.57 16.00 0.18
N ARG A 330 6.96 14.83 -0.04
CA ARG A 330 7.69 13.56 -0.23
C ARG A 330 8.42 13.51 -1.57
N ALA A 331 7.80 14.00 -2.66
CA ALA A 331 8.45 14.08 -3.96
C ALA A 331 9.65 15.05 -3.92
N ASN A 332 9.46 16.23 -3.34
CA ASN A 332 10.52 17.23 -3.20
C ASN A 332 11.64 16.78 -2.25
N TYR A 333 11.31 16.04 -1.18
CA TYR A 333 12.28 15.41 -0.28
C TYR A 333 13.16 14.41 -1.03
N GLU A 334 12.57 13.50 -1.81
CA GLU A 334 13.37 12.52 -2.55
C GLU A 334 14.24 13.16 -3.62
N LEU A 335 13.78 14.20 -4.31
CA LEU A 335 14.63 14.95 -5.24
C LEU A 335 15.87 15.51 -4.53
N ALA A 336 15.66 16.21 -3.40
CA ALA A 336 16.76 16.74 -2.60
C ALA A 336 17.71 15.63 -2.11
N ARG A 337 17.14 14.52 -1.62
CA ARG A 337 17.90 13.38 -1.12
C ARG A 337 18.76 12.74 -2.22
N VAL A 338 18.22 12.53 -3.41
CA VAL A 338 18.98 11.95 -4.54
C VAL A 338 20.08 12.92 -5.00
N MET A 339 19.82 14.23 -5.06
CA MET A 339 20.85 15.24 -5.34
C MET A 339 22.01 15.14 -4.34
N LEU A 340 21.70 15.04 -3.04
CA LEU A 340 22.70 14.95 -1.97
C LEU A 340 23.48 13.63 -1.99
N ILE A 341 22.85 12.51 -2.34
CA ILE A 341 23.53 11.21 -2.50
C ILE A 341 24.46 11.22 -3.71
N MET A 342 24.06 11.86 -4.81
CA MET A 342 24.84 11.91 -6.05
C MET A 342 25.93 12.99 -6.04
N ALA A 343 25.87 13.94 -5.11
CA ALA A 343 26.84 15.02 -5.02
C ALA A 343 28.24 14.47 -4.72
N PRO A 344 29.28 14.84 -5.49
CA PRO A 344 30.64 14.36 -5.26
C PRO A 344 31.29 14.95 -3.99
N GLY A 345 30.78 16.08 -3.50
CA GLY A 345 31.27 16.76 -2.31
C GLY A 345 30.47 18.03 -2.00
N THR A 346 30.74 18.64 -0.85
CA THR A 346 30.04 19.82 -0.34
C THR A 346 30.15 21.05 -1.25
N ASP A 347 31.26 21.17 -1.97
CA ASP A 347 31.53 22.32 -2.86
C ASP A 347 30.85 22.19 -4.22
N SER A 348 30.23 21.04 -4.51
CA SER A 348 29.57 20.82 -5.79
C SER A 348 28.25 21.60 -5.89
N PRO A 349 27.91 22.14 -7.07
CA PRO A 349 26.60 22.77 -7.28
C PRO A 349 25.44 21.85 -6.93
N LEU A 350 25.58 20.53 -7.17
CA LEU A 350 24.55 19.55 -6.88
C LEU A 350 24.30 19.40 -5.37
N PHE A 351 25.34 19.47 -4.53
CA PHE A 351 25.18 19.48 -3.08
C PHE A 351 24.42 20.73 -2.61
N GLN A 352 24.81 21.90 -3.12
CA GLN A 352 24.18 23.17 -2.76
C GLN A 352 22.71 23.23 -3.21
N MET A 353 22.42 22.75 -4.43
CA MET A 353 21.05 22.59 -4.92
C MET A 353 20.26 21.60 -4.05
N GLY A 354 20.86 20.47 -3.68
CA GLY A 354 20.24 19.47 -2.81
C GLY A 354 19.90 20.02 -1.42
N MET A 355 20.84 20.75 -0.79
CA MET A 355 20.60 21.41 0.51
C MET A 355 19.51 22.49 0.40
N SER A 356 19.54 23.31 -0.66
CA SER A 356 18.52 24.33 -0.89
C SER A 356 17.14 23.73 -1.14
N GLN A 357 17.06 22.67 -1.94
CA GLN A 357 15.81 21.95 -2.18
C GLN A 357 15.28 21.34 -0.88
N MET A 358 16.15 20.73 -0.07
CA MET A 358 15.77 20.17 1.22
C MET A 358 15.24 21.25 2.20
N GLU A 359 15.90 22.42 2.24
CA GLU A 359 15.45 23.56 3.04
C GLU A 359 14.08 24.07 2.59
N ASN A 360 13.83 24.15 1.28
CA ASN A 360 12.51 24.51 0.75
C ASN A 360 11.46 23.46 1.12
N THR A 361 11.76 22.17 0.91
CA THR A 361 10.89 21.05 1.30
C THR A 361 10.52 21.11 2.77
N SER A 362 11.49 21.41 3.65
CA SER A 362 11.26 21.46 5.09
C SER A 362 10.22 22.51 5.51
N LYS A 363 10.00 23.54 4.69
CA LYS A 363 9.05 24.63 4.92
C LYS A 363 7.68 24.38 4.28
N MET A 364 7.53 23.34 3.48
CA MET A 364 6.28 23.06 2.79
C MET A 364 5.17 22.67 3.79
N PRO A 365 3.91 23.07 3.55
CA PRO A 365 2.77 22.60 4.32
C PRO A 365 2.70 21.06 4.30
N GLY A 366 2.45 20.44 5.46
CA GLY A 366 2.37 18.99 5.57
C GLY A 366 3.72 18.24 5.51
N ALA A 367 4.85 18.94 5.33
CA ALA A 367 6.16 18.31 5.38
C ALA A 367 6.43 17.67 6.74
N SER A 368 6.86 16.41 6.71
CA SER A 368 7.27 15.65 7.89
C SER A 368 8.57 16.22 8.49
N ILE A 369 9.04 15.62 9.58
CA ILE A 369 10.32 16.01 10.18
C ILE A 369 11.54 15.56 9.37
N GLN A 370 11.34 14.70 8.36
CA GLN A 370 12.43 14.09 7.59
C GLN A 370 13.31 15.13 6.90
N ALA A 371 12.74 16.20 6.34
CA ALA A 371 13.53 17.22 5.65
C ALA A 371 14.42 18.02 6.62
N ASP A 372 13.90 18.47 7.77
CA ASP A 372 14.71 19.14 8.79
C ASP A 372 15.76 18.19 9.39
N GLN A 373 15.39 16.92 9.60
CA GLN A 373 16.29 15.89 10.06
C GLN A 373 17.44 15.65 9.07
N ALA A 374 17.14 15.59 7.77
CA ALA A 374 18.13 15.39 6.73
C ALA A 374 19.11 16.57 6.62
N LEU A 375 18.64 17.82 6.78
CA LEU A 375 19.51 19.00 6.83
C LEU A 375 20.51 18.93 8.00
N ILE A 376 20.02 18.55 9.18
CA ILE A 376 20.85 18.34 10.38
C ILE A 376 21.86 17.23 10.14
N PHE A 377 21.40 16.08 9.66
CA PHE A 377 22.23 14.91 9.39
C PHE A 377 23.33 15.22 8.36
N MET A 378 22.96 15.83 7.23
CA MET A 378 23.91 16.13 6.16
C MET A 378 24.94 17.17 6.58
N SER A 379 24.56 18.14 7.40
CA SER A 379 25.51 19.13 7.90
C SER A 379 26.48 18.51 8.92
N ALA A 380 25.96 17.74 9.88
CA ALA A 380 26.77 17.05 10.88
C ALA A 380 27.74 16.03 10.28
N LYS A 381 27.29 15.28 9.26
CA LYS A 381 28.11 14.30 8.54
C LYS A 381 29.28 14.96 7.80
N ASN A 382 29.08 16.17 7.28
CA ASN A 382 30.06 16.85 6.43
C ASN A 382 30.81 17.98 7.17
N ASN A 383 30.77 18.02 8.51
CA ASN A 383 31.42 19.04 9.33
C ASN A 383 30.98 20.48 8.99
N LEU A 384 29.73 20.65 8.58
CA LEU A 384 29.12 21.95 8.32
C LEU A 384 28.34 22.43 9.55
N PRO A 385 28.23 23.75 9.77
CA PRO A 385 27.41 24.30 10.85
C PRO A 385 25.95 23.84 10.74
N ILE A 386 25.38 23.39 11.86
CA ILE A 386 23.97 23.01 11.95
C ILE A 386 23.16 24.25 12.34
N ALA A 387 22.20 24.65 11.51
CA ALA A 387 21.39 25.83 11.80
C ALA A 387 20.41 25.56 12.96
N ALA A 388 20.41 26.43 13.96
CA ALA A 388 19.48 26.34 15.10
C ALA A 388 17.99 26.38 14.69
N ASP A 389 17.68 26.95 13.53
CA ASP A 389 16.33 26.99 12.98
C ASP A 389 15.79 25.59 12.63
N TRP A 390 16.65 24.68 12.15
CA TRP A 390 16.26 23.31 11.79
C TRP A 390 15.75 22.55 13.00
N TRP A 391 16.47 22.62 14.12
CA TRP A 391 16.04 22.04 15.39
C TRP A 391 14.71 22.62 15.86
N ARG A 392 14.51 23.93 15.72
CA ARG A 392 13.27 24.61 16.11
C ARG A 392 12.07 24.16 15.27
N ARG A 393 12.21 24.10 13.94
CA ARG A 393 11.15 23.65 13.03
C ARG A 393 10.82 22.18 13.22
N LEU A 394 11.85 21.34 13.35
CA LEU A 394 11.69 19.92 13.65
C LEU A 394 10.86 19.72 14.92
N ARG A 395 11.18 20.43 16.01
CA ARG A 395 10.39 20.38 17.25
C ARG A 395 8.97 20.92 17.08
N ALA A 396 8.79 22.03 16.36
CA ALA A 396 7.46 22.59 16.10
C ALA A 396 6.55 21.62 15.33
N LYS A 397 7.12 20.80 14.42
CA LYS A 397 6.39 19.73 13.73
C LYS A 397 5.99 18.60 14.69
N ILE A 398 6.92 18.14 15.54
CA ILE A 398 6.63 17.15 16.60
C ILE A 398 5.49 17.60 17.51
N GLU A 399 5.36 18.91 17.79
CA GLU A 399 4.28 19.42 18.62
C GLU A 399 2.90 19.39 17.97
N ARG A 400 2.85 19.47 16.63
CA ARG A 400 1.61 19.72 15.89
C ARG A 400 1.13 18.52 15.08
N GLN A 401 2.00 17.53 14.84
CA GLN A 401 1.73 16.43 13.91
C GLN A 401 1.97 15.07 14.60
N PRO A 402 1.19 14.03 14.25
CA PRO A 402 1.52 12.67 14.64
C PRO A 402 2.82 12.22 13.98
N LEU A 403 3.64 11.46 14.69
CA LEU A 403 4.88 10.90 14.13
C LEU A 403 4.62 9.55 13.47
N SER A 404 4.95 9.47 12.20
CA SER A 404 4.93 8.24 11.42
C SER A 404 6.09 7.31 11.81
N ALA A 405 6.04 6.06 11.33
CA ALA A 405 7.17 5.14 11.49
C ALA A 405 8.45 5.68 10.83
N GLU A 406 8.33 6.43 9.74
CA GLU A 406 9.47 7.03 9.05
C GLU A 406 10.07 8.19 9.86
N ASP A 407 9.25 8.97 10.57
CA ASP A 407 9.71 10.04 11.45
C ASP A 407 10.48 9.49 12.66
N VAL A 408 9.98 8.41 13.27
CA VAL A 408 10.70 7.70 14.35
C VAL A 408 12.03 7.16 13.83
N GLY A 409 12.05 6.61 12.61
CA GLY A 409 13.28 6.18 11.94
C GLY A 409 14.26 7.34 11.69
N ALA A 410 13.77 8.50 11.25
CA ALA A 410 14.59 9.69 10.99
C ALA A 410 15.28 10.18 12.29
N LEU A 411 14.56 10.24 13.40
CA LEU A 411 15.14 10.57 14.71
C LEU A 411 16.17 9.53 15.17
N TYR A 412 15.90 8.24 14.94
CA TYR A 412 16.86 7.18 15.22
C TYR A 412 18.17 7.36 14.44
N THR A 413 18.09 7.75 13.17
CA THR A 413 19.27 7.99 12.33
C THR A 413 20.17 9.11 12.87
N LEU A 414 19.62 10.16 13.49
CA LEU A 414 20.43 11.20 14.14
C LEU A 414 21.25 10.63 15.31
N ILE A 415 20.64 9.78 16.15
CA ILE A 415 21.34 9.10 17.25
C ILE A 415 22.40 8.17 16.68
N GLN A 416 22.02 7.31 15.73
CA GLN A 416 22.91 6.30 15.16
C GLN A 416 24.11 6.93 14.43
N CYS A 417 23.91 8.07 13.77
CA CYS A 417 25.00 8.77 13.08
C CYS A 417 26.08 9.23 14.06
N HIS A 418 25.68 9.69 15.26
CA HIS A 418 26.63 10.04 16.31
C HIS A 418 27.36 8.80 16.86
N THR A 419 26.61 7.77 17.24
CA THR A 419 27.17 6.57 17.89
C THR A 419 28.14 5.82 16.98
N ASN A 420 27.92 5.89 15.66
CA ASN A 420 28.80 5.27 14.67
C ASN A 420 30.00 6.15 14.29
N GLY A 421 30.16 7.34 14.88
CA GLY A 421 31.23 8.28 14.57
C GLY A 421 31.14 8.91 13.17
N VAL A 422 29.95 8.89 12.55
CA VAL A 422 29.72 9.46 11.21
C VAL A 422 29.38 10.94 11.28
N CYS A 423 28.57 11.35 12.26
CA CYS A 423 28.19 12.74 12.47
C CYS A 423 29.00 13.37 13.59
N HIS A 424 29.53 14.56 13.32
CA HIS A 424 30.26 15.37 14.30
C HIS A 424 29.31 16.42 14.88
N TYR A 425 28.84 16.16 16.10
CA TYR A 425 27.94 17.07 16.83
C TYR A 425 28.72 17.90 17.84
N THR A 426 28.39 19.18 17.95
CA THR A 426 28.85 20.02 19.07
C THR A 426 28.11 19.64 20.36
N PRO A 427 28.60 20.03 21.55
CA PRO A 427 27.86 19.85 22.80
C PRO A 427 26.45 20.48 22.76
N GLN A 428 26.30 21.59 22.01
CA GLN A 428 25.00 22.22 21.80
C GLN A 428 24.09 21.34 20.93
N ASP A 429 24.58 20.75 19.85
CA ASP A 429 23.79 19.85 18.99
C ASP A 429 23.31 18.61 19.74
N ILE A 430 24.15 18.05 20.61
CA ILE A 430 23.77 16.94 21.50
C ILE A 430 22.64 17.39 22.44
N ALA A 431 22.74 18.58 23.03
CA ALA A 431 21.69 19.12 23.88
C ALA A 431 20.36 19.32 23.10
N GLU A 432 20.43 19.84 21.86
CA GLU A 432 19.28 20.02 20.97
C GLU A 432 18.61 18.69 20.60
N LEU A 433 19.40 17.65 20.29
CA LEU A 433 18.90 16.30 20.05
C LEU A 433 18.19 15.74 21.29
N GLY A 434 18.81 15.84 22.47
CA GLY A 434 18.21 15.40 23.72
C GLY A 434 16.90 16.12 24.06
N GLN A 435 16.83 17.44 23.85
CA GLN A 435 15.58 18.21 24.02
C GLN A 435 14.48 17.75 23.05
N THR A 436 14.84 17.52 21.79
CA THR A 436 13.93 17.03 20.76
C THR A 436 13.33 15.67 21.12
N LEU A 437 14.16 14.73 21.59
CA LEU A 437 13.69 13.40 21.98
C LEU A 437 12.78 13.42 23.21
N ARG A 438 13.09 14.26 24.21
CA ARG A 438 12.22 14.46 25.37
C ARG A 438 10.89 15.08 24.98
N LEU A 439 10.88 16.05 24.06
CA LEU A 439 9.67 16.63 23.51
C LEU A 439 8.82 15.57 22.79
N ALA A 440 9.42 14.77 21.91
CA ALA A 440 8.73 13.68 21.22
C ALA A 440 8.09 12.70 22.21
N LEU A 441 8.80 12.31 23.27
CA LEU A 441 8.26 11.44 24.31
C LEU A 441 7.12 12.11 25.10
N SER A 442 7.23 13.41 25.38
CA SER A 442 6.18 14.15 26.10
C SER A 442 4.88 14.25 25.29
N ARG A 443 4.98 14.39 23.96
CA ARG A 443 3.84 14.47 23.04
C ARG A 443 3.26 13.11 22.71
N HIS A 444 4.08 12.07 22.71
CA HIS A 444 3.66 10.71 22.38
C HIS A 444 4.09 9.70 23.46
N PRO A 445 3.60 9.84 24.71
CA PRO A 445 4.08 9.06 25.85
C PRO A 445 3.82 7.55 25.74
N ASN A 446 2.85 7.15 24.93
CA ASN A 446 2.47 5.74 24.76
C ASN A 446 3.08 5.11 23.50
N ASN A 447 3.92 5.83 22.75
CA ASN A 447 4.60 5.28 21.58
C ASN A 447 5.91 4.62 22.02
N ALA A 448 5.92 3.29 22.06
CA ALA A 448 7.09 2.50 22.47
C ALA A 448 8.33 2.81 21.61
N GLY A 449 8.17 3.06 20.31
CA GLY A 449 9.28 3.44 19.43
C GLY A 449 9.95 4.73 19.88
N ILE A 450 9.19 5.74 20.28
CA ILE A 450 9.73 7.01 20.77
C ILE A 450 10.41 6.84 22.14
N VAL A 451 9.83 6.03 23.04
CA VAL A 451 10.47 5.67 24.31
C VAL A 451 11.85 5.05 24.06
N THR A 452 11.95 4.15 23.08
CA THR A 452 13.24 3.51 22.73
C THR A 452 14.25 4.47 22.13
N LEU A 453 13.82 5.54 21.44
CA LEU A 453 14.76 6.57 20.96
C LEU A 453 15.46 7.25 22.13
N LEU A 454 14.70 7.68 23.14
CA LEU A 454 15.28 8.33 24.31
C LEU A 454 16.12 7.34 25.14
N ALA A 455 15.72 6.07 25.22
CA ALA A 455 16.53 5.04 25.87
C ALA A 455 17.88 4.85 25.16
N ASN A 456 17.88 4.73 23.82
CA ASN A 456 19.09 4.59 23.02
C ASN A 456 20.00 5.82 23.13
N TYR A 457 19.42 7.03 23.12
CA TYR A 457 20.17 8.26 23.35
C TYR A 457 20.79 8.29 24.76
N SER A 458 20.02 7.91 25.78
CA SER A 458 20.49 7.92 27.17
C SER A 458 21.63 6.93 27.39
N ALA A 459 21.54 5.72 26.83
CA ALA A 459 22.58 4.71 26.96
C ALA A 459 23.86 5.05 26.19
N ASN A 460 23.71 5.47 24.93
CA ASN A 460 24.85 5.52 24.00
C ASN A 460 25.44 6.92 23.82
N VAL A 461 24.70 7.98 24.16
CA VAL A 461 25.15 9.37 23.96
C VAL A 461 25.46 10.04 25.29
N THR A 462 24.53 10.00 26.26
CA THR A 462 24.75 10.64 27.57
C THR A 462 25.26 9.69 28.64
N HIS A 463 25.33 8.39 28.35
CA HIS A 463 25.73 7.33 29.30
C HIS A 463 24.93 7.32 30.62
N ASP A 464 23.66 7.75 30.57
CA ASP A 464 22.71 7.65 31.67
C ASP A 464 22.02 6.28 31.63
N PHE A 465 22.75 5.26 32.10
CA PHE A 465 22.27 3.88 32.14
C PHE A 465 21.03 3.68 33.02
N PRO A 466 20.90 4.32 34.21
CA PRO A 466 19.68 4.23 35.01
C PRO A 466 18.42 4.67 34.25
N LEU A 467 18.49 5.83 33.58
CA LEU A 467 17.36 6.32 32.78
C LEU A 467 17.08 5.41 31.57
N ALA A 468 18.13 4.99 30.85
CA ALA A 468 17.97 4.09 29.71
C ALA A 468 17.28 2.78 30.09
N TYR A 469 17.66 2.20 31.23
CA TYR A 469 17.07 0.97 31.75
C TYR A 469 15.57 1.18 32.08
N GLN A 470 15.23 2.25 32.81
CA GLN A 470 13.83 2.57 33.13
C GLN A 470 12.97 2.78 31.86
N LEU A 471 13.50 3.48 30.86
CA LEU A 471 12.81 3.69 29.59
C LEU A 471 12.62 2.38 28.83
N MET A 472 13.61 1.48 28.82
CA MET A 472 13.46 0.17 28.18
C MET A 472 12.43 -0.73 28.87
N GLN A 473 12.34 -0.70 30.21
CA GLN A 473 11.26 -1.39 30.93
C GLN A 473 9.89 -0.85 30.50
N ARG A 474 9.76 0.47 30.36
CA ARG A 474 8.53 1.10 29.86
C ARG A 474 8.23 0.72 28.41
N ALA A 475 9.22 0.68 27.53
CA ALA A 475 9.02 0.30 26.13
C ALA A 475 8.48 -1.13 26.00
N VAL A 476 9.04 -2.06 26.77
CA VAL A 476 8.57 -3.45 26.84
C VAL A 476 7.16 -3.55 27.44
N ALA A 477 6.83 -2.73 28.44
CA ALA A 477 5.47 -2.69 28.99
C ALA A 477 4.44 -2.16 27.98
N LEU A 478 4.82 -1.20 27.13
CA LEU A 478 3.96 -0.64 26.08
C LEU A 478 3.76 -1.59 24.89
N ASP A 479 4.80 -2.33 24.49
CA ASP A 479 4.70 -3.34 23.42
C ASP A 479 5.47 -4.63 23.79
N PRO A 480 4.83 -5.51 24.59
CA PRO A 480 5.49 -6.73 25.10
C PRO A 480 5.67 -7.82 24.03
N LYS A 481 5.19 -7.60 22.80
CA LYS A 481 5.30 -8.55 21.68
C LYS A 481 6.51 -8.25 20.78
N LYS A 482 7.19 -7.12 20.98
CA LYS A 482 8.33 -6.72 20.15
C LYS A 482 9.63 -7.36 20.64
N PHE A 483 10.14 -8.33 19.89
CA PHE A 483 11.41 -9.02 20.20
C PHE A 483 12.57 -8.05 20.45
N SER A 484 12.74 -7.03 19.58
CA SER A 484 13.86 -6.09 19.68
C SER A 484 13.86 -5.27 20.98
N TYR A 485 12.70 -5.01 21.58
CA TYR A 485 12.63 -4.28 22.85
C TYR A 485 13.12 -5.12 24.01
N TRP A 486 12.77 -6.42 24.02
CA TRP A 486 13.30 -7.37 24.99
C TRP A 486 14.82 -7.55 24.82
N ASN A 487 15.31 -7.71 23.59
CA ASN A 487 16.74 -7.86 23.32
C ASN A 487 17.56 -6.66 23.85
N ASN A 488 17.08 -5.44 23.62
CA ASN A 488 17.74 -4.23 24.11
C ASN A 488 17.67 -4.12 25.64
N LEU A 489 16.55 -4.48 26.25
CA LEU A 489 16.40 -4.49 27.71
C LEU A 489 17.34 -5.52 28.37
N VAL A 490 17.43 -6.74 27.82
CA VAL A 490 18.33 -7.80 28.28
C VAL A 490 19.78 -7.33 28.22
N THR A 491 20.17 -6.69 27.13
CA THR A 491 21.53 -6.12 26.99
C THR A 491 21.84 -5.14 28.13
N LEU A 492 20.90 -4.24 28.47
CA LEU A 492 21.05 -3.33 29.61
C LEU A 492 21.04 -4.04 30.96
N GLN A 493 20.22 -5.09 31.14
CA GLN A 493 20.15 -5.88 32.37
C GLN A 493 21.48 -6.59 32.66
N ILE A 494 22.07 -7.23 31.65
CA ILE A 494 23.37 -7.90 31.77
C ILE A 494 24.45 -6.87 32.15
N ALA A 495 24.49 -5.72 31.46
CA ALA A 495 25.44 -4.66 31.77
C ALA A 495 25.26 -4.10 33.19
N ALA A 496 24.02 -4.03 33.68
CA ALA A 496 23.68 -3.55 35.02
C ALA A 496 23.79 -4.62 36.13
N GLY A 497 24.23 -5.85 35.82
CA GLY A 497 24.33 -6.94 36.79
C GLY A 497 22.99 -7.53 37.24
N LYS A 498 21.90 -7.24 36.54
CA LYS A 498 20.54 -7.73 36.86
C LYS A 498 20.28 -9.08 36.18
N PHE A 499 21.05 -10.08 36.58
CA PHE A 499 21.09 -11.37 35.89
C PHE A 499 19.76 -12.15 35.96
N SER A 500 19.03 -12.07 37.08
CA SER A 500 17.69 -12.67 37.20
C SER A 500 16.73 -12.12 36.14
N ASP A 501 16.69 -10.80 36.00
CA ASP A 501 15.79 -10.14 35.06
C ASP A 501 16.20 -10.43 33.60
N ALA A 502 17.51 -10.51 33.34
CA ALA A 502 18.05 -10.89 32.04
C ALA A 502 17.61 -12.31 31.62
N ARG A 503 17.62 -13.28 32.54
CA ARG A 503 17.14 -14.64 32.26
C ARG A 503 15.66 -14.65 31.85
N VAL A 504 14.82 -13.93 32.58
CA VAL A 504 13.39 -13.79 32.27
C VAL A 504 13.20 -13.12 30.90
N GLY A 505 13.98 -12.08 30.60
CA GLY A 505 13.95 -11.43 29.29
C GLY A 505 14.34 -12.38 28.16
N ILE A 506 15.38 -13.21 28.34
CA ILE A 506 15.83 -14.20 27.37
C ILE A 506 14.78 -15.31 27.15
N GLU A 507 14.10 -15.76 28.21
CA GLU A 507 13.00 -16.71 28.10
C GLU A 507 11.87 -16.12 27.25
N ARG A 508 11.48 -14.88 27.55
CA ARG A 508 10.46 -14.17 26.79
C ARG A 508 10.86 -13.96 25.32
N MET A 509 12.13 -13.66 25.05
CA MET A 509 12.67 -13.62 23.68
C MET A 509 12.49 -14.96 22.97
N GLY A 510 12.68 -16.08 23.68
CA GLY A 510 12.42 -17.43 23.17
C GLY A 510 10.96 -17.67 22.82
N GLU A 511 10.03 -17.27 23.68
CA GLU A 511 8.58 -17.37 23.41
C GLU A 511 8.16 -16.57 22.16
N LEU A 512 8.77 -15.40 21.96
CA LEU A 512 8.50 -14.55 20.79
C LEU A 512 9.15 -15.09 19.50
N ASN A 513 10.15 -15.97 19.61
CA ASN A 513 10.90 -16.51 18.48
C ASN A 513 10.29 -17.81 17.92
N GLY A 514 8.98 -17.82 17.69
CA GLY A 514 8.25 -19.04 17.27
C GLY A 514 8.68 -19.65 15.92
N LYS A 515 9.45 -18.92 15.10
CA LYS A 515 9.96 -19.39 13.79
C LYS A 515 11.48 -19.58 13.75
N GLY A 516 12.18 -19.43 14.86
CA GLY A 516 13.65 -19.58 14.92
C GLY A 516 14.44 -18.50 14.17
N ILE A 517 13.83 -17.35 13.87
CA ILE A 517 14.46 -16.26 13.12
C ILE A 517 15.56 -15.58 13.95
N HIS A 518 15.39 -15.54 15.27
CA HIS A 518 16.28 -14.83 16.19
C HIS A 518 17.13 -15.75 17.08
N ASP A 519 17.41 -16.98 16.63
CA ASP A 519 18.19 -17.96 17.39
C ASP A 519 19.60 -17.44 17.71
N ALA A 520 20.21 -16.71 16.77
CA ALA A 520 21.54 -16.13 16.93
C ALA A 520 21.57 -15.06 18.04
N GLU A 521 20.59 -14.16 18.07
CA GLU A 521 20.47 -13.10 19.06
C GLU A 521 20.21 -13.67 20.46
N ILE A 522 19.36 -14.69 20.59
CA ILE A 522 19.11 -15.37 21.87
C ILE A 522 20.37 -16.09 22.35
N ALA A 523 21.08 -16.80 21.46
CA ALA A 523 22.32 -17.47 21.80
C ALA A 523 23.40 -16.46 22.25
N ALA A 524 23.52 -15.32 21.55
CA ALA A 524 24.43 -14.25 21.93
C ALA A 524 24.09 -13.66 23.31
N ALA A 525 22.80 -13.43 23.59
CA ALA A 525 22.36 -12.94 24.90
C ALA A 525 22.66 -13.93 26.04
N ARG A 526 22.46 -15.23 25.81
CA ARG A 526 22.81 -16.29 26.79
C ARG A 526 24.32 -16.35 27.04
N ALA A 527 25.12 -16.29 25.98
CA ALA A 527 26.57 -16.29 26.10
C ALA A 527 27.08 -15.05 26.84
N ALA A 528 26.52 -13.88 26.53
CA ALA A 528 26.86 -12.63 27.21
C ALA A 528 26.51 -12.67 28.70
N LEU A 529 25.34 -13.21 29.05
CA LEU A 529 24.92 -13.40 30.43
C LEU A 529 25.87 -14.35 31.18
N ALA A 530 26.12 -15.54 30.65
CA ALA A 530 26.97 -16.55 31.29
C ALA A 530 28.40 -16.03 31.49
N LYS A 531 28.95 -15.31 30.51
CA LYS A 531 30.25 -14.66 30.62
C LYS A 531 30.26 -13.65 31.78
N LYS A 532 29.22 -12.83 31.90
CA LYS A 532 29.15 -11.79 32.93
C LYS A 532 28.92 -12.35 34.33
N GLU A 533 28.11 -13.40 34.47
CA GLU A 533 27.93 -14.15 35.72
C GLU A 533 29.27 -14.75 36.20
N ALA A 534 30.02 -15.38 35.29
CA ALA A 534 31.34 -15.93 35.59
C ALA A 534 32.37 -14.86 35.99
N GLU A 535 32.34 -13.67 35.38
CA GLU A 535 33.21 -12.54 35.76
C GLU A 535 32.91 -12.00 37.18
N VAL A 536 31.65 -12.09 37.63
CA VAL A 536 31.20 -11.56 38.94
C VAL A 536 31.18 -12.65 40.03
N GLY A 537 31.45 -13.91 39.67
CA GLY A 537 31.50 -15.05 40.60
C GLY A 537 30.11 -15.50 41.08
N GLN A 538 29.08 -15.30 40.25
CA GLN A 538 27.69 -15.70 40.52
C GLN A 538 27.24 -16.90 39.70
#